data_AF-A0A962AJV5-F1
#
_entry.id   AF-A0A962AJV5-F1
#
_cell.length_a   1.000
_cell.length_b   1.000
_cell.length_c   1.000
_cell.angle_alpha   90.00
_cell.angle_beta   90.00
_cell.angle_gamma   90.00
#
_symmetry.space_group_name_H-M   'P 1'
#
loop_
_entity.id
_entity.type
_entity.pdbx_description
1 polymer ?
#
loop_
_entity_poly.entity_id
_entity_poly.type
_entity_poly.pdbx_seq_one_letter_code
_entity_poly.pdbx_strand_id
1 'polypeptide(L)'
;MTDPSQRRSIAIDVVSDAVCPWCYIGKRNLEAALAELPELDVEVRWRPFQLDATIPAEGIDRKAYLQRKFGARVDEIYNRVKDAGAGAGIPFAFEEIERSPNTLDAHRLIRWAASAGAQDAMVERLFRDFFIDGKDIGDHAVLIEAARACGMDAGLVADLLASEADKDNVREEIASAQHIGVTGVPFFILDGKFGLPGAQPPDVLKRAIGKALEKAGEPRT
;
A
#
# COMPACT_ATOMS: atom_id res chain seq x y z
N MET A 1 19.99 -4.96 27.61
CA MET A 1 20.43 -4.25 26.39
C MET A 1 20.96 -5.30 25.44
N THR A 2 20.15 -5.73 24.49
CA THR A 2 20.51 -6.73 23.48
C THR A 2 21.44 -6.07 22.46
N ASP A 3 22.54 -6.74 22.14
CA ASP A 3 23.51 -6.33 21.13
C ASP A 3 22.81 -6.08 19.77
N PRO A 4 22.93 -4.89 19.16
CA PRO A 4 22.36 -4.60 17.84
C PRO A 4 22.76 -5.61 16.76
N SER A 5 23.91 -6.29 16.90
CA SER A 5 24.38 -7.28 15.92
C SER A 5 23.73 -8.67 16.06
N GLN A 6 22.74 -8.85 16.95
CA GLN A 6 22.02 -10.12 17.15
C GLN A 6 20.52 -10.04 16.84
N ARG A 7 20.02 -8.93 16.30
CA ARG A 7 18.60 -8.83 15.90
C ARG A 7 18.34 -9.72 14.69
N ARG A 8 17.23 -10.47 14.73
CA ARG A 8 16.77 -11.24 13.58
C ARG A 8 16.15 -10.26 12.58
N SER A 9 16.59 -10.32 11.33
CA SER A 9 16.09 -9.49 10.25
C SER A 9 14.99 -10.19 9.46
N ILE A 10 13.96 -9.46 9.03
CA ILE A 10 12.96 -9.95 8.08
C ILE A 10 12.58 -8.87 7.07
N ALA A 11 12.51 -9.25 5.79
CA ALA A 11 11.90 -8.42 4.76
C ALA A 11 10.42 -8.77 4.59
N ILE A 12 9.57 -7.76 4.51
CA ILE A 12 8.12 -7.87 4.31
C ILE A 12 7.76 -7.05 3.08
N ASP A 13 7.45 -7.73 1.96
CA ASP A 13 6.84 -7.06 0.82
C ASP A 13 5.34 -6.95 1.02
N VAL A 14 4.81 -5.74 0.89
CA VAL A 14 3.37 -5.46 0.97
C VAL A 14 2.88 -5.06 -0.42
N VAL A 15 2.22 -6.00 -1.09
CA VAL A 15 1.56 -5.72 -2.37
C VAL A 15 0.27 -4.97 -2.09
N SER A 16 0.15 -3.77 -2.65
CA SER A 16 -0.84 -2.77 -2.23
C SER A 16 -1.30 -1.88 -3.38
N ASP A 17 -2.50 -1.31 -3.24
CA ASP A 17 -3.00 -0.25 -4.11
C ASP A 17 -3.44 0.95 -3.27
N ALA A 18 -3.06 2.17 -3.68
CA ALA A 18 -3.30 3.40 -2.92
C ALA A 18 -4.80 3.74 -2.76
N VAL A 19 -5.65 3.20 -3.64
CA VAL A 19 -7.12 3.34 -3.59
C VAL A 19 -7.83 2.15 -2.92
N CYS A 20 -7.10 1.22 -2.32
CA CYS A 20 -7.67 0.09 -1.58
C CYS A 20 -7.76 0.40 -0.07
N PRO A 21 -8.97 0.55 0.52
CA PRO A 21 -9.08 0.92 1.93
C PRO A 21 -8.62 -0.22 2.86
N TRP A 22 -8.75 -1.47 2.42
CA TRP A 22 -8.19 -2.61 3.15
C TRP A 22 -6.67 -2.59 3.18
N CYS A 23 -6.00 -1.98 2.19
CA CYS A 23 -4.55 -1.81 2.26
C CYS A 23 -4.14 -0.86 3.37
N TYR A 24 -4.89 0.23 3.57
CA TYR A 24 -4.62 1.17 4.65
C TYR A 24 -4.88 0.53 6.03
N ILE A 25 -5.97 -0.24 6.17
CA ILE A 25 -6.22 -1.05 7.38
C ILE A 25 -5.08 -2.06 7.59
N GLY A 26 -4.64 -2.73 6.52
CA GLY A 26 -3.52 -3.68 6.55
C GLY A 26 -2.21 -3.04 7.01
N LYS A 27 -1.94 -1.80 6.60
CA LYS A 27 -0.80 -1.00 7.08
C LYS A 27 -0.87 -0.82 8.59
N ARG A 28 -1.98 -0.31 9.12
CA ARG A 28 -2.18 -0.11 10.57
C ARG A 28 -2.07 -1.42 11.36
N ASN A 29 -2.61 -2.51 10.81
CA ASN A 29 -2.50 -3.82 11.46
C ASN A 29 -1.06 -4.35 11.47
N LEU A 30 -0.30 -4.13 10.40
CA LEU A 30 1.13 -4.49 10.33
C LEU A 30 1.93 -3.67 11.34
N GLU A 31 1.75 -2.35 11.39
CA GLU A 31 2.41 -1.48 12.35
C GLU A 31 2.14 -1.90 13.80
N ALA A 32 0.88 -2.20 14.13
CA ALA A 32 0.50 -2.71 15.45
C ALA A 32 1.21 -4.03 15.77
N ALA A 33 1.30 -4.95 14.80
CA ALA A 33 2.02 -6.21 14.99
C ALA A 33 3.53 -6.01 15.20
N LEU A 34 4.14 -5.09 14.45
CA LEU A 34 5.58 -4.80 14.52
C LEU A 34 5.96 -4.04 15.81
N ALA A 35 5.06 -3.21 16.33
CA ALA A 35 5.27 -2.55 17.63
C ALA A 35 5.41 -3.55 18.80
N GLU A 36 4.83 -4.74 18.66
CA GLU A 36 4.98 -5.85 19.62
C GLU A 36 6.21 -6.74 19.36
N LEU A 37 7.00 -6.45 18.32
CA LEU A 37 8.21 -7.19 17.94
C LEU A 37 9.46 -6.28 17.86
N PRO A 38 9.77 -5.48 18.91
CA PRO A 38 10.84 -4.47 18.87
C PRO A 38 12.25 -5.06 18.75
N GLU A 39 12.42 -6.36 18.95
CA GLU A 39 13.68 -7.07 18.79
C GLU A 39 14.02 -7.43 17.33
N LEU A 40 13.06 -7.31 16.42
CA LEU A 40 13.26 -7.59 15.00
C LEU A 40 13.81 -6.37 14.27
N ASP A 41 14.68 -6.62 13.30
CA ASP A 41 15.03 -5.64 12.28
C ASP A 41 14.13 -5.89 11.06
N VAL A 42 13.26 -4.94 10.72
CA VAL A 42 12.19 -5.17 9.74
C VAL A 42 12.33 -4.20 8.58
N GLU A 43 12.51 -4.75 7.39
CA GLU A 43 12.45 -4.00 6.15
C GLU A 43 11.06 -4.17 5.53
N VAL A 44 10.25 -3.11 5.54
CA VAL A 44 8.95 -3.10 4.84
C VAL A 44 9.15 -2.49 3.45
N ARG A 45 8.75 -3.22 2.41
CA ARG A 45 8.81 -2.77 1.02
C ARG A 45 7.41 -2.75 0.42
N TRP A 46 7.02 -1.62 -0.14
CA TRP A 46 5.72 -1.48 -0.78
C TRP A 46 5.82 -1.82 -2.27
N ARG A 47 4.93 -2.72 -2.72
CA ARG A 47 4.90 -3.24 -4.10
C ARG A 47 3.57 -2.86 -4.75
N PRO A 48 3.56 -2.46 -6.02
CA PRO A 48 2.39 -1.93 -6.68
C PRO A 48 1.39 -3.03 -7.05
N PHE A 49 0.12 -2.68 -6.98
CA PHE A 49 -1.00 -3.43 -7.55
C PHE A 49 -2.04 -2.42 -8.03
N GLN A 50 -2.76 -2.73 -9.11
CA GLN A 50 -3.91 -1.94 -9.53
C GLN A 50 -5.17 -2.77 -9.43
N LEU A 51 -6.08 -2.36 -8.54
CA LEU A 51 -7.42 -2.95 -8.42
C LEU A 51 -8.22 -2.80 -9.71
N ASP A 52 -7.95 -1.75 -10.48
CA ASP A 52 -8.59 -1.48 -11.76
C ASP A 52 -7.66 -0.70 -12.69
N ALA A 53 -6.85 -1.42 -13.46
CA ALA A 53 -5.97 -0.83 -14.46
C ALA A 53 -6.71 -0.27 -15.69
N THR A 54 -8.03 -0.47 -15.79
CA THR A 54 -8.84 0.01 -16.93
C THR A 54 -9.32 1.44 -16.76
N ILE A 55 -9.19 2.02 -15.56
CA ILE A 55 -9.50 3.43 -15.32
C ILE A 55 -8.54 4.29 -16.16
N PRO A 56 -9.03 5.25 -16.96
CA PRO A 56 -8.18 6.11 -17.78
C PRO A 56 -7.35 7.06 -16.91
N ALA A 57 -6.30 7.68 -17.48
CA ALA A 57 -5.33 8.49 -16.73
C ALA A 57 -6.00 9.67 -16.00
N GLU A 58 -6.98 10.30 -16.64
CA GLU A 58 -7.78 11.39 -16.08
C GLU A 58 -8.69 10.95 -14.92
N GLY A 59 -8.83 9.65 -14.66
CA GLY A 59 -9.74 9.10 -13.68
C GLY A 59 -11.21 9.16 -14.11
N ILE A 60 -12.10 8.71 -13.25
CA ILE A 60 -13.56 8.73 -13.49
C ILE A 60 -14.32 9.17 -12.24
N ASP A 61 -15.57 9.59 -12.45
CA ASP A 61 -16.48 9.93 -11.34
C ASP A 61 -16.61 8.76 -10.36
N ARG A 62 -16.36 9.03 -9.07
CA ARG A 62 -16.32 8.01 -8.03
C ARG A 62 -17.68 7.34 -7.86
N LYS A 63 -18.76 8.10 -7.81
CA LYS A 63 -20.10 7.59 -7.56
C LYS A 63 -20.56 6.66 -8.70
N ALA A 64 -20.38 7.09 -9.94
CA ALA A 64 -20.68 6.30 -11.13
C ALA A 64 -19.82 5.03 -11.20
N TYR A 65 -18.54 5.13 -10.83
CA TYR A 65 -17.65 3.97 -10.76
C TYR A 65 -18.14 2.91 -9.78
N LEU A 66 -18.41 3.32 -8.53
CA LEU A 66 -18.86 2.40 -7.48
C LEU A 66 -20.22 1.81 -7.79
N GLN A 67 -21.15 2.61 -8.32
CA GLN A 67 -22.46 2.13 -8.71
C GLN A 67 -22.36 1.06 -9.80
N ARG A 68 -21.48 1.26 -10.80
CA ARG A 68 -21.22 0.25 -11.84
C ARG A 68 -20.59 -1.02 -11.26
N LYS A 69 -19.65 -0.88 -10.33
CA LYS A 69 -18.86 -2.00 -9.79
C LYS A 69 -19.61 -2.82 -8.74
N PHE A 70 -20.39 -2.17 -7.88
CA PHE A 70 -20.99 -2.78 -6.70
C PHE A 70 -22.52 -2.62 -6.61
N GLY A 71 -23.11 -1.72 -7.40
CA GLY A 71 -24.55 -1.50 -7.44
C GLY A 71 -25.12 -1.14 -6.06
N ALA A 72 -26.23 -1.79 -5.68
CA ALA A 72 -26.91 -1.55 -4.41
C ALA A 72 -26.06 -1.88 -3.15
N ARG A 73 -24.89 -2.50 -3.30
CA ARG A 73 -24.03 -2.93 -2.19
C ARG A 73 -23.00 -1.87 -1.76
N VAL A 74 -22.95 -0.70 -2.41
CA VAL A 74 -21.96 0.35 -2.10
C VAL A 74 -21.99 0.73 -0.62
N ASP A 75 -23.18 1.05 -0.09
CA ASP A 75 -23.32 1.50 1.30
C ASP A 75 -22.94 0.40 2.30
N GLU A 76 -23.34 -0.85 2.04
CA GLU A 76 -22.96 -2.01 2.86
C GLU A 76 -21.44 -2.19 2.91
N ILE A 77 -20.78 -2.13 1.75
CA ILE A 77 -19.33 -2.26 1.63
C ILE A 77 -18.63 -1.12 2.38
N TYR A 78 -19.10 0.12 2.22
CA TYR A 78 -18.51 1.28 2.90
C TYR A 78 -18.68 1.20 4.41
N ASN A 79 -19.86 0.85 4.91
CA ASN A 79 -20.08 0.69 6.35
C ASN A 79 -19.16 -0.38 6.94
N ARG A 80 -19.04 -1.53 6.29
CA ARG A 80 -18.12 -2.60 6.73
C ARG A 80 -16.67 -2.11 6.79
N VAL A 81 -16.24 -1.31 5.82
CA VAL A 81 -14.87 -0.78 5.79
C VAL A 81 -14.69 0.32 6.84
N LYS A 82 -15.69 1.20 7.06
CA LYS A 82 -15.66 2.22 8.10
C LYS A 82 -15.58 1.59 9.49
N ASP A 83 -16.35 0.53 9.76
CA ASP A 83 -16.30 -0.19 11.03
C ASP A 83 -14.92 -0.82 11.28
N ALA A 84 -14.36 -1.48 10.28
CA ALA A 84 -13.00 -2.04 10.36
C ALA A 84 -11.93 -0.95 10.51
N GLY A 85 -12.08 0.16 9.78
CA GLY A 85 -11.20 1.32 9.85
C GLY A 85 -11.22 2.01 11.21
N ALA A 86 -12.39 2.13 11.85
CA ALA A 86 -12.52 2.68 13.20
C ALA A 86 -11.71 1.85 14.22
N GLY A 87 -11.76 0.52 14.11
CA GLY A 87 -10.92 -0.37 14.93
C GLY A 87 -9.41 -0.18 14.71
N ALA A 88 -9.00 0.29 13.52
CA ALA A 88 -7.62 0.61 13.16
C ALA A 88 -7.26 2.11 13.34
N GLY A 89 -8.17 2.93 13.89
CA GLY A 89 -7.96 4.36 14.09
C GLY A 89 -7.94 5.20 12.79
N ILE A 90 -8.62 4.73 11.73
CA ILE A 90 -8.69 5.42 10.44
C ILE A 90 -10.06 6.12 10.29
N PRO A 91 -10.10 7.45 10.24
CA PRO A 91 -11.34 8.21 10.04
C PRO A 91 -11.66 8.31 8.54
N PHE A 92 -12.10 7.21 7.91
CA PHE A 92 -12.44 7.19 6.49
C PHE A 92 -13.54 8.22 6.15
N ALA A 93 -13.21 9.16 5.25
CA ALA A 93 -14.09 10.19 4.74
C ALA A 93 -14.45 9.91 3.27
N PHE A 94 -15.10 8.76 3.01
CA PHE A 94 -15.42 8.32 1.64
C PHE A 94 -16.31 9.29 0.86
N GLU A 95 -17.12 10.06 1.59
CA GLU A 95 -17.97 11.14 1.09
C GLU A 95 -17.20 12.31 0.46
N GLU A 96 -15.94 12.52 0.85
CA GLU A 96 -15.07 13.57 0.28
C GLU A 96 -14.42 13.12 -1.04
N ILE A 97 -14.51 11.83 -1.40
CA ILE A 97 -13.86 11.29 -2.58
C ILE A 97 -14.75 11.47 -3.81
N GLU A 98 -14.42 12.45 -4.65
CA GLU A 98 -15.16 12.73 -5.88
C GLU A 98 -14.68 11.89 -7.08
N ARG A 99 -13.41 11.46 -7.07
CA ARG A 99 -12.76 10.80 -8.21
C ARG A 99 -12.23 9.40 -7.85
N SER A 100 -12.37 8.47 -8.79
CA SER A 100 -11.61 7.22 -8.80
C SER A 100 -10.43 7.38 -9.76
N PRO A 101 -9.20 7.57 -9.25
CA PRO A 101 -8.03 7.76 -10.09
C PRO A 101 -7.50 6.47 -10.70
N ASN A 102 -6.75 6.60 -11.79
CA ASN A 102 -5.76 5.58 -12.15
C ASN A 102 -4.55 5.73 -11.22
N THR A 103 -4.12 4.65 -10.58
CA THR A 103 -3.05 4.68 -9.58
C THR A 103 -1.64 4.46 -10.13
N LEU A 104 -1.44 4.41 -11.45
CA LEU A 104 -0.13 4.12 -12.04
C LEU A 104 0.91 5.17 -11.63
N ASP A 105 0.56 6.46 -11.71
CA ASP A 105 1.47 7.54 -11.34
C ASP A 105 1.67 7.64 -9.81
N ALA A 106 0.66 7.30 -9.01
CA ALA A 106 0.82 7.14 -7.56
C ALA A 106 1.83 6.01 -7.23
N HIS A 107 1.78 4.89 -7.96
CA HIS A 107 2.73 3.79 -7.81
C HIS A 107 4.14 4.13 -8.29
N ARG A 108 4.29 4.93 -9.36
CA ARG A 108 5.59 5.49 -9.76
C ARG A 108 6.18 6.35 -8.64
N LEU A 109 5.36 7.20 -8.03
CA LEU A 109 5.80 8.04 -6.90
C LEU A 109 6.25 7.20 -5.70
N ILE A 110 5.50 6.16 -5.33
CA ILE A 110 5.89 5.22 -4.26
C ILE A 110 7.22 4.53 -4.59
N ARG A 111 7.44 4.12 -5.85
CA ARG A 111 8.70 3.54 -6.31
C ARG A 111 9.87 4.52 -6.13
N TRP A 112 9.73 5.76 -6.61
CA TRP A 112 10.78 6.76 -6.49
C TRP A 112 11.07 7.15 -5.03
N ALA A 113 10.05 7.16 -4.18
CA ALA A 113 10.21 7.42 -2.75
C ALA A 113 11.10 6.38 -2.05
N ALA A 114 11.21 5.15 -2.58
CA ALA A 114 12.12 4.13 -2.03
C ALA A 114 13.60 4.55 -2.14
N SER A 115 14.01 5.14 -3.26
CA SER A 115 15.37 5.65 -3.44
C SER A 115 15.71 6.82 -2.51
N ALA A 116 14.69 7.51 -2.00
CA ALA A 116 14.82 8.58 -1.01
C ALA A 116 14.67 8.10 0.45
N GLY A 117 14.47 6.80 0.70
CA GLY A 117 14.20 6.27 2.04
C GLY A 117 12.84 6.69 2.61
N ALA A 118 11.92 7.16 1.77
CA ALA A 118 10.64 7.74 2.15
C ALA A 118 9.43 6.89 1.71
N GLN A 119 9.63 5.63 1.30
CA GLN A 119 8.57 4.80 0.69
C GLN A 119 7.36 4.62 1.61
N ASP A 120 7.57 4.24 2.87
CA ASP A 120 6.46 4.02 3.80
C ASP A 120 5.69 5.32 4.10
N ALA A 121 6.43 6.42 4.29
CA ALA A 121 5.85 7.75 4.49
C ALA A 121 5.04 8.20 3.27
N MET A 122 5.49 7.89 2.05
CA MET A 122 4.76 8.18 0.82
C MET A 122 3.45 7.39 0.75
N VAL A 123 3.47 6.10 1.09
CA VAL A 123 2.25 5.28 1.13
C VAL A 123 1.26 5.80 2.16
N GLU A 124 1.70 6.13 3.38
CA GLU A 124 0.85 6.77 4.39
C GLU A 124 0.26 8.09 3.86
N ARG A 125 1.09 8.92 3.22
CA ARG A 125 0.65 10.21 2.68
C ARG A 125 -0.42 10.05 1.63
N LEU A 126 -0.24 9.16 0.66
CA LEU A 126 -1.21 8.90 -0.40
C LEU A 126 -2.52 8.28 0.14
N PHE A 127 -2.43 7.40 1.14
CA PHE A 127 -3.63 6.91 1.82
C PHE A 127 -4.40 8.03 2.51
N ARG A 128 -3.72 8.92 3.23
CA ARG A 128 -4.39 10.07 3.87
C ARG A 128 -4.99 11.01 2.83
N ASP A 129 -4.22 11.38 1.81
CA ASP A 129 -4.66 12.28 0.75
C ASP A 129 -5.94 11.76 0.09
N PHE A 130 -6.01 10.46 -0.22
CA PHE A 130 -7.18 9.87 -0.87
C PHE A 130 -8.34 9.60 0.10
N PHE A 131 -8.09 8.96 1.24
CA PHE A 131 -9.15 8.41 2.10
C PHE A 131 -9.67 9.34 3.19
N ILE A 132 -8.91 10.39 3.51
CA ILE A 132 -9.25 11.33 4.58
C ILE A 132 -9.45 12.71 3.99
N ASP A 133 -8.54 13.16 3.13
CA ASP A 133 -8.58 14.51 2.56
C ASP A 133 -9.36 14.57 1.22
N GLY A 134 -9.83 13.44 0.67
CA GLY A 134 -10.64 13.39 -0.55
C GLY A 134 -9.90 13.78 -1.85
N LYS A 135 -8.57 13.91 -1.81
CA LYS A 135 -7.77 14.38 -2.95
C LYS A 135 -7.65 13.34 -4.05
N ASP A 136 -7.63 13.81 -5.29
CA ASP A 136 -7.37 12.98 -6.46
C ASP A 136 -5.88 12.64 -6.58
N ILE A 137 -5.50 11.44 -6.14
CA ILE A 137 -4.11 10.93 -6.25
C ILE A 137 -3.73 10.46 -7.66
N GLY A 138 -4.57 10.71 -8.67
CA GLY A 138 -4.19 10.67 -10.08
C GLY A 138 -3.69 12.02 -10.61
N ASP A 139 -3.97 13.12 -9.89
CA ASP A 139 -3.52 14.47 -10.26
C ASP A 139 -2.04 14.68 -9.91
N HIS A 140 -1.26 15.07 -10.91
CA HIS A 140 0.17 15.36 -10.73
C HIS A 140 0.42 16.46 -9.70
N ALA A 141 -0.43 17.48 -9.60
CA ALA A 141 -0.26 18.53 -8.59
C ALA A 141 -0.37 17.97 -7.16
N VAL A 142 -1.33 17.05 -6.93
CA VAL A 142 -1.48 16.36 -5.64
C VAL A 142 -0.26 15.49 -5.35
N LEU A 143 0.21 14.73 -6.34
CA LEU A 143 1.38 13.87 -6.22
C LEU A 143 2.68 14.65 -5.93
N ILE A 144 2.88 15.80 -6.56
CA ILE A 144 4.04 16.69 -6.32
C ILE A 144 4.01 17.25 -4.90
N GLU A 145 2.83 17.65 -4.40
CA GLU A 145 2.70 18.12 -3.01
C GLU A 145 2.89 17.00 -1.99
N ALA A 146 2.47 15.77 -2.31
CA ALA A 146 2.78 14.59 -1.50
C ALA A 146 4.30 14.34 -1.45
N ALA A 147 4.97 14.38 -2.61
CA ALA A 147 6.42 14.25 -2.72
C ALA A 147 7.16 15.27 -1.85
N ARG A 148 6.79 16.55 -1.95
CA ARG A 148 7.36 17.63 -1.14
C ARG A 148 7.22 17.36 0.35
N ALA A 149 6.03 16.95 0.79
CA ALA A 149 5.78 16.70 2.21
C ALA A 149 6.55 15.49 2.76
N CYS A 150 6.91 14.54 1.90
CA CYS A 150 7.78 13.42 2.23
C CYS A 150 9.28 13.72 2.06
N GLY A 151 9.65 14.99 1.82
CA GLY A 151 11.06 15.41 1.71
C GLY A 151 11.72 15.10 0.37
N MET A 152 10.94 14.77 -0.66
CA MET A 152 11.46 14.56 -2.02
C MET A 152 11.56 15.89 -2.79
N ASP A 153 12.42 15.92 -3.81
CA ASP A 153 12.54 17.07 -4.72
C ASP A 153 11.30 17.17 -5.62
N ALA A 154 10.46 18.17 -5.35
CA ALA A 154 9.22 18.41 -6.07
C ALA A 154 9.44 18.75 -7.55
N GLY A 155 10.54 19.42 -7.91
CA GLY A 155 10.86 19.75 -9.30
C GLY A 155 11.24 18.51 -10.08
N LEU A 156 12.13 17.68 -9.53
CA LEU A 156 12.48 16.39 -10.13
C LEU A 156 11.26 15.48 -10.29
N VAL A 157 10.39 15.41 -9.27
CA VAL A 157 9.16 14.59 -9.35
C VAL A 157 8.22 15.12 -10.43
N ALA A 158 8.07 16.44 -10.57
CA ALA A 158 7.26 17.03 -11.64
C ALA A 158 7.80 16.63 -13.03
N ASP A 159 9.12 16.72 -13.25
CA ASP A 159 9.76 16.32 -14.50
C ASP A 159 9.56 14.82 -14.80
N LEU A 160 9.70 13.97 -13.77
CA LEU A 160 9.48 12.53 -13.91
C LEU A 160 8.01 12.22 -14.23
N LEU A 161 7.06 12.83 -13.53
CA LEU A 161 5.62 12.65 -13.77
C LEU A 161 5.21 13.06 -15.18
N ALA A 162 5.78 14.14 -15.72
CA ALA A 162 5.56 14.60 -17.09
C ALA A 162 6.16 13.67 -18.17
N SER A 163 6.95 12.67 -17.78
CA SER A 163 7.59 11.70 -18.67
C SER A 163 7.00 10.29 -18.55
N GLU A 164 7.50 9.36 -19.36
CA GLU A 164 7.17 7.93 -19.28
C GLU A 164 8.03 7.14 -18.28
N ALA A 165 8.92 7.80 -17.53
CA ALA A 165 9.89 7.15 -16.64
C ALA A 165 9.21 6.14 -15.69
N ASP A 166 9.71 4.90 -15.63
CA ASP A 166 9.20 3.81 -14.78
C ASP A 166 7.75 3.36 -15.01
N LYS A 167 7.00 3.88 -15.99
CA LYS A 167 5.63 3.38 -16.26
C LYS A 167 5.63 1.90 -16.59
N ASP A 168 6.53 1.46 -17.48
CA ASP A 168 6.61 0.06 -17.88
C ASP A 168 7.17 -0.82 -16.75
N ASN A 169 8.18 -0.34 -16.02
CA ASN A 169 8.70 -1.02 -14.83
C ASN A 169 7.60 -1.30 -13.79
N VAL A 170 6.73 -0.31 -13.52
CA VAL A 170 5.61 -0.48 -12.58
C VAL A 170 4.57 -1.45 -13.12
N ARG A 171 4.24 -1.40 -14.42
CA ARG A 171 3.32 -2.36 -15.05
C ARG A 171 3.84 -3.79 -15.01
N GLU A 172 5.13 -3.98 -15.29
CA GLU A 172 5.81 -5.29 -15.20
C GLU A 172 5.80 -5.83 -13.78
N GLU A 173 5.99 -4.97 -12.78
CA GLU A 173 5.95 -5.34 -11.37
C GLU A 173 4.54 -5.76 -10.92
N ILE A 174 3.51 -5.03 -11.35
CA ILE A 174 2.10 -5.40 -11.13
C ILE A 174 1.79 -6.76 -11.79
N ALA A 175 2.22 -6.95 -13.04
CA ALA A 175 2.00 -8.21 -13.77
C ALA A 175 2.73 -9.38 -13.10
N SER A 176 3.94 -9.14 -12.59
CA SER A 176 4.72 -10.15 -11.85
C SER A 176 4.01 -10.59 -10.57
N ALA A 177 3.45 -9.64 -9.80
CA ALA A 177 2.66 -9.95 -8.61
C ALA A 177 1.44 -10.83 -8.95
N GLN A 178 0.74 -10.52 -10.03
CA GLN A 178 -0.38 -11.33 -10.51
C GLN A 178 0.06 -12.73 -10.96
N HIS A 179 1.21 -12.84 -11.63
CA HIS A 179 1.76 -14.12 -12.09
C HIS A 179 2.10 -15.08 -10.95
N ILE A 180 2.56 -14.56 -9.81
CA ILE A 180 2.81 -15.36 -8.59
C ILE A 180 1.54 -15.63 -7.77
N GLY A 181 0.35 -15.32 -8.30
CA GLY A 181 -0.95 -15.66 -7.71
C GLY A 181 -1.56 -14.59 -6.81
N VAL A 182 -1.02 -13.36 -6.77
CA VAL A 182 -1.67 -12.26 -6.04
C VAL A 182 -2.88 -11.76 -6.83
N THR A 183 -4.07 -12.09 -6.34
CA THR A 183 -5.36 -11.71 -6.97
C THR A 183 -6.13 -10.64 -6.21
N GLY A 184 -5.61 -10.21 -5.06
CA GLY A 184 -6.22 -9.17 -4.23
C GLY A 184 -5.22 -8.61 -3.22
N VAL A 185 -5.52 -7.41 -2.71
CA VAL A 185 -4.63 -6.64 -1.83
C VAL A 185 -5.36 -6.14 -0.57
N PRO A 186 -4.66 -5.92 0.57
CA PRO A 186 -3.22 -6.08 0.74
C PRO A 186 -2.81 -7.56 0.72
N PHE A 187 -1.60 -7.83 0.27
CA PHE A 187 -0.99 -9.16 0.30
C PHE A 187 0.43 -9.03 0.85
N PHE A 188 0.72 -9.76 1.93
CA PHE A 188 2.03 -9.73 2.58
C PHE A 188 2.87 -10.91 2.11
N ILE A 189 4.12 -10.66 1.72
CA ILE A 189 5.11 -11.69 1.39
C ILE A 189 6.22 -11.58 2.42
N LEU A 190 6.29 -12.57 3.31
CA LEU A 190 7.26 -12.59 4.40
C LEU A 190 8.50 -13.37 3.97
N ASP A 191 9.67 -12.72 4.02
CA ASP A 191 10.97 -13.25 3.62
C ASP A 191 10.99 -13.87 2.20
N GLY A 192 10.17 -13.32 1.29
CA GLY A 192 10.01 -13.82 -0.09
C GLY A 192 9.41 -15.22 -0.21
N LYS A 193 8.90 -15.82 0.89
CA LYS A 193 8.52 -17.25 0.94
C LYS A 193 7.08 -17.47 1.37
N PHE A 194 6.57 -16.66 2.29
CA PHE A 194 5.25 -16.88 2.87
C PHE A 194 4.28 -15.79 2.44
N GLY A 195 3.31 -16.18 1.62
CA GLY A 195 2.19 -15.31 1.25
C GLY A 195 1.09 -15.32 2.32
N LEU A 196 0.61 -14.13 2.68
CA LEU A 196 -0.51 -13.94 3.59
C LEU A 196 -1.49 -12.92 2.98
N PRO A 197 -2.66 -13.36 2.48
CA PRO A 197 -3.62 -12.48 1.84
C PRO A 197 -4.51 -11.72 2.84
N GLY A 198 -4.86 -10.49 2.48
CA GLY A 198 -5.85 -9.66 3.16
C GLY A 198 -5.32 -8.91 4.37
N ALA A 199 -6.11 -7.93 4.85
CA ALA A 199 -5.81 -7.11 6.02
C ALA A 199 -5.99 -7.90 7.32
N GLN A 200 -5.10 -8.88 7.55
CA GLN A 200 -5.15 -9.77 8.70
C GLN A 200 -5.02 -9.00 10.03
N PRO A 201 -5.65 -9.47 11.12
CA PRO A 201 -5.47 -8.87 12.45
C PRO A 201 -3.99 -8.88 12.90
N PRO A 202 -3.56 -7.94 13.76
CA PRO A 202 -2.17 -7.85 14.23
C PRO A 202 -1.60 -9.17 14.78
N ASP A 203 -2.40 -9.91 15.57
CA ASP A 203 -1.97 -11.19 16.13
C ASP A 203 -1.73 -12.28 15.07
N VAL A 204 -2.47 -12.25 13.96
CA VAL A 204 -2.24 -13.19 12.84
C VAL A 204 -0.95 -12.83 12.11
N LEU A 205 -0.71 -11.54 11.88
CA LEU A 205 0.52 -11.04 11.25
C LEU A 205 1.75 -11.40 12.10
N LYS A 206 1.71 -11.14 13.40
CA LYS A 206 2.77 -11.51 14.36
C LYS A 206 3.09 -13.01 14.32
N ARG A 207 2.06 -13.87 14.33
CA ARG A 207 2.26 -15.33 14.22
C ARG A 207 2.85 -15.73 12.87
N ALA A 208 2.45 -15.09 11.78
CA ALA A 208 2.97 -15.37 10.45
C ALA A 208 4.45 -14.96 10.33
N ILE A 209 4.83 -13.80 10.88
CA ILE A 209 6.21 -13.32 10.96
C ILE A 209 7.07 -14.30 11.77
N GLY A 210 6.58 -14.76 12.93
CA GLY A 210 7.28 -15.76 13.74
C GLY A 210 7.55 -17.06 12.98
N LYS A 211 6.53 -17.60 12.29
CA LYS A 211 6.67 -18.80 11.44
C LYS A 211 7.65 -18.61 10.29
N ALA A 212 7.67 -17.42 9.67
CA ALA A 212 8.59 -17.13 8.58
C ALA A 212 10.05 -17.14 9.06
N LEU A 213 10.30 -16.57 10.25
CA LEU A 213 11.62 -16.56 10.88
C LEU A 213 12.09 -17.96 11.31
N GLU A 214 11.20 -18.80 11.82
CA GLU A 214 11.54 -20.19 12.21
C GLU A 214 12.05 -20.99 11.00
N LYS A 215 11.33 -20.95 9.87
CA LYS A 215 11.75 -21.68 8.66
C LYS A 215 12.99 -21.09 7.98
N ALA A 216 13.31 -19.82 8.21
CA ALA A 216 14.55 -19.24 7.71
C ALA A 216 15.79 -19.81 8.44
N GLY A 217 15.62 -20.30 9.67
CA GLY A 217 16.68 -20.92 10.48
C GLY A 217 16.87 -22.44 10.26
N GLU A 218 15.98 -23.10 9.51
CA GLU A 218 16.12 -24.53 9.19
C GLU A 218 17.10 -24.74 8.02
N PRO A 219 18.07 -25.65 8.13
CA PRO A 219 18.96 -25.96 7.00
C PRO A 219 18.15 -26.54 5.84
N ARG A 220 18.36 -25.99 4.64
CA ARG A 220 17.76 -26.49 3.39
C ARG A 220 18.24 -27.92 3.16
N THR A 221 17.38 -28.90 3.40
CA THR A 221 17.58 -30.31 2.99
C THR A 221 17.41 -30.48 1.49
#